data_AF-A0A920W6Y2-F1
#
_entry.id   AF-A0A920W6Y2-F1
#
_cell.length_a   1.000
_cell.length_b   1.000
_cell.length_c   1.000
_cell.angle_alpha   90.00
_cell.angle_beta   90.00
_cell.angle_gamma   90.00
#
_symmetry.space_group_name_H-M   'P 1'
#
loop_
_entity.id
_entity.type
_entity.pdbx_description
1 polymer ?
#
loop_
_entity_poly.entity_id
_entity_poly.type
_entity_poly.pdbx_seq_one_letter_code
_entity_poly.pdbx_strand_id
1 'polypeptide(L)'
;MEADAVRELARRIGPNISRLRGELDRLFLFGSGQERISASDVLEVAGAAVSLHAWAVARAIEKRQTATALRELALLIDGGAVPHMLLGQLRYVAAENLKSIAGIDAVFRADKALKRSAGEPRVVLEKLVVQLCTVKAN
;
A
#
# COMPACT_ATOMS: atom_id res chain seq x y z
N MET A 1 -9.28 24.78 5.11
CA MET A 1 -8.89 24.00 6.31
C MET A 1 -8.54 24.96 7.43
N GLU A 2 -8.91 24.62 8.66
CA GLU A 2 -8.50 25.35 9.87
C GLU A 2 -7.03 25.08 10.23
N ALA A 3 -6.41 25.97 10.99
CA ALA A 3 -4.97 25.89 11.30
C ALA A 3 -4.61 24.67 12.17
N ASP A 4 -5.51 24.26 13.06
CA ASP A 4 -5.42 23.04 13.86
C ASP A 4 -5.65 21.78 13.01
N ALA A 5 -6.56 21.79 12.04
CA ALA A 5 -6.74 20.72 11.07
C ALA A 5 -5.46 20.45 10.27
N VAL A 6 -4.78 21.51 9.81
CA VAL A 6 -3.49 21.40 9.12
C VAL A 6 -2.41 20.79 10.03
N ARG A 7 -2.35 21.21 11.30
CA ARG A 7 -1.40 20.66 12.26
C ARG A 7 -1.67 19.19 12.56
N GLU A 8 -2.93 18.80 12.70
CA GLU A 8 -3.31 17.40 12.95
C GLU A 8 -2.99 16.51 11.74
N LEU A 9 -3.26 17.00 10.52
CA LEU A 9 -2.89 16.30 9.29
C LEU A 9 -1.37 16.11 9.19
N ALA A 10 -0.59 17.18 9.41
CA ALA A 10 0.86 17.13 9.36
C ALA A 10 1.45 16.16 10.40
N ARG A 11 0.90 16.15 11.62
CA ARG A 11 1.31 15.23 12.69
C ARG A 11 1.09 13.76 12.30
N ARG A 12 0.00 13.44 11.60
CA ARG A 12 -0.36 12.06 11.20
C ARG A 12 0.40 11.56 9.97
N ILE A 13 0.63 12.43 9.00
CA ILE A 13 1.23 12.04 7.72
C ILE A 13 2.75 12.00 7.80
N GLY A 14 3.37 12.88 8.60
CA GLY A 14 4.82 13.03 8.63
C GLY A 14 5.37 13.52 7.28
N PRO A 15 6.66 13.26 6.94
CA PRO A 15 7.31 13.82 5.76
C PRO A 15 6.94 13.13 4.42
N ASN A 16 5.79 12.44 4.33
CA ASN A 16 5.39 11.70 3.12
C ASN A 16 4.44 12.53 2.24
N ILE A 17 4.99 13.20 1.22
CA ILE A 17 4.26 14.07 0.28
C ILE A 17 3.23 13.28 -0.55
N SER A 18 3.54 12.04 -0.94
CA SER A 18 2.61 11.24 -1.75
C SER A 18 1.36 10.86 -0.96
N ARG A 19 1.54 10.52 0.33
CA ARG A 19 0.44 10.29 1.26
C ARG A 19 -0.35 11.57 1.56
N LEU A 20 0.35 12.71 1.67
CA LEU A 20 -0.32 14.02 1.84
C LEU A 20 -1.35 14.26 0.75
N ARG A 21 -1.01 14.01 -0.51
CA ARG A 21 -1.95 14.17 -1.62
C ARG A 21 -3.17 13.25 -1.48
N GLY A 22 -2.97 11.96 -1.23
CA GLY A 22 -4.08 11.01 -1.11
C GLY A 22 -5.02 11.32 0.05
N GLU A 23 -4.48 11.74 1.20
CA GLU A 23 -5.29 12.16 2.34
C GLU A 23 -6.01 13.50 2.09
N LEU A 24 -5.37 14.44 1.39
CA LEU A 24 -6.04 15.68 0.97
C LEU A 24 -7.20 15.40 0.02
N ASP A 25 -7.05 14.50 -0.95
CA ASP A 25 -8.11 14.13 -1.88
C ASP A 25 -9.33 13.54 -1.14
N ARG A 26 -9.10 12.66 -0.15
CA ARG A 26 -10.18 12.13 0.70
C ARG A 26 -10.82 13.20 1.57
N LEU A 27 -10.02 14.10 2.16
CA LEU A 27 -10.52 15.18 2.99
C LEU A 27 -11.38 16.17 2.21
N PHE A 28 -10.97 16.52 0.98
CA PHE A 28 -11.76 17.38 0.11
C PHE A 28 -13.03 16.70 -0.39
N LEU A 29 -12.99 15.39 -0.62
CA LEU A 29 -14.18 14.62 -0.96
C LEU A 29 -15.16 14.54 0.22
N PHE A 30 -14.66 14.31 1.44
CA PHE A 30 -15.45 14.23 2.66
C PHE A 30 -16.08 15.58 3.03
N GLY A 31 -15.26 16.65 3.03
CA GLY A 31 -15.71 18.00 3.35
C GLY A 31 -16.45 18.70 2.21
N SER A 32 -16.88 17.98 1.17
CA SER A 32 -17.61 18.57 0.05
C SER A 32 -18.92 19.19 0.53
N GLY A 33 -19.06 20.51 0.33
CA GLY A 33 -20.21 21.29 0.81
C GLY A 33 -19.98 21.96 2.18
N GLN A 34 -18.87 21.70 2.86
CA GLN A 34 -18.44 22.47 4.03
C GLN A 34 -17.63 23.69 3.59
N GLU A 35 -17.82 24.83 4.27
CA GLU A 35 -17.02 26.04 4.02
C GLU A 35 -15.56 25.86 4.46
N ARG A 36 -15.32 25.07 5.52
CA ARG A 36 -14.00 24.75 6.06
C ARG A 36 -13.95 23.35 6.67
N ILE A 37 -12.86 22.64 6.39
CA ILE A 37 -12.48 21.38 7.03
C ILE A 37 -11.83 21.67 8.38
N SER A 38 -12.37 21.06 9.44
CA SER A 38 -11.97 21.15 10.85
C SER A 38 -11.01 20.04 11.27
N ALA A 39 -10.45 20.14 12.48
CA ALA A 39 -9.60 19.08 13.04
C ALA A 39 -10.37 17.76 13.25
N SER A 40 -11.66 17.80 13.60
CA SER A 40 -12.47 16.58 13.74
C SER A 40 -12.66 15.85 12.42
N ASP A 41 -12.84 16.57 11.31
CA ASP A 41 -12.94 15.96 9.98
C ASP A 41 -11.62 15.22 9.64
N VAL A 42 -10.48 15.78 10.03
CA VAL A 42 -9.17 15.11 9.88
C VAL A 42 -9.08 13.84 10.72
N LEU A 43 -9.60 13.86 11.95
CA LEU A 43 -9.62 12.67 12.81
C LEU A 43 -10.51 11.57 12.21
N GLU A 44 -11.64 11.95 11.62
CA GLU A 44 -12.64 11.05 11.05
C GLU A 44 -12.16 10.43 9.73
N VAL A 45 -11.51 11.22 8.87
CA VAL A 45 -11.06 10.79 7.54
C VAL A 45 -9.68 10.13 7.57
N ALA A 46 -8.72 10.70 8.29
CA ALA A 46 -7.33 10.27 8.20
C ALA A 46 -7.06 8.93 8.92
N GLY A 47 -8.05 8.41 9.67
CA GLY A 47 -7.95 7.16 10.43
C GLY A 47 -6.77 7.13 11.41
N ALA A 48 -6.65 6.07 12.22
CA ALA A 48 -5.39 5.86 12.96
C ALA A 48 -4.26 5.81 11.93
N ALA A 49 -3.20 6.59 12.14
CA ALA A 49 -2.06 6.60 11.23
C ALA A 49 -1.58 5.15 11.08
N VAL A 50 -1.96 4.48 9.99
CA VAL A 50 -1.49 3.13 9.75
C VAL A 50 -0.01 3.30 9.54
N SER A 51 0.76 2.92 10.55
CA SER A 51 2.18 2.72 10.44
C SER A 51 2.33 1.73 9.29
N LEU A 52 2.72 2.25 8.13
CA LEU A 52 3.09 1.45 6.98
C LEU A 52 4.37 0.73 7.39
N HIS A 53 4.21 -0.35 8.16
CA HIS A 53 5.32 -1.21 8.46
C HIS A 53 5.79 -1.75 7.12
N ALA A 54 7.02 -1.39 6.74
CA ALA A 54 7.63 -1.74 5.45
C ALA A 54 7.61 -3.24 5.12
N TRP A 55 7.33 -4.08 6.13
CA TRP A 55 7.28 -5.55 6.06
C TRP A 55 5.91 -6.15 6.43
N ALA A 56 4.84 -5.35 6.55
CA ALA A 56 3.51 -5.85 6.90
C ALA A 56 2.96 -6.83 5.84
N VAL A 57 3.10 -6.49 4.56
CA VAL A 57 2.72 -7.37 3.43
C VAL A 57 3.51 -8.68 3.47
N ALA A 58 4.83 -8.61 3.67
CA ALA A 58 5.71 -9.78 3.74
C ALA A 58 5.28 -10.76 4.84
N ARG A 59 5.08 -10.26 6.06
CA ARG A 59 4.63 -11.09 7.20
C ARG A 59 3.27 -11.72 6.95
N ALA A 60 2.35 -11.00 6.30
CA ALA A 60 1.04 -11.53 5.96
C ALA A 60 1.13 -12.64 4.88
N ILE A 61 2.02 -12.49 3.89
CA ILE A 61 2.29 -13.52 2.87
C ILE A 61 2.86 -14.79 3.52
N GLU A 62 3.87 -14.65 4.38
CA GLU A 62 4.47 -15.78 5.11
C GLU A 62 3.44 -16.57 5.92
N LYS A 63 2.53 -15.85 6.59
CA LYS A 63 1.43 -16.43 7.37
C LYS A 63 0.24 -16.89 6.52
N ARG A 64 0.31 -16.80 5.19
CA ARG A 64 -0.77 -17.18 4.25
C ARG A 64 -2.07 -16.41 4.47
N GLN A 65 -1.97 -15.19 5.01
CA GLN A 65 -3.11 -14.33 5.32
C GLN A 65 -3.42 -13.42 4.13
N THR A 66 -3.93 -13.98 3.03
CA THR A 66 -4.14 -13.27 1.75
C THR A 66 -4.94 -11.97 1.90
N ALA A 67 -6.06 -12.00 2.62
CA ALA A 67 -6.89 -10.80 2.83
C ALA A 67 -6.12 -9.69 3.56
N THR A 68 -5.29 -10.05 4.54
CA THR A 68 -4.43 -9.08 5.23
C THR A 68 -3.32 -8.57 4.33
N ALA A 69 -2.65 -9.45 3.57
CA ALA A 69 -1.60 -9.05 2.65
C ALA A 69 -2.10 -8.05 1.59
N LEU A 70 -3.30 -8.28 1.04
CA LEU A 70 -3.94 -7.38 0.09
C LEU A 70 -4.32 -6.04 0.71
N ARG A 71 -4.85 -6.03 1.94
CA ARG A 71 -5.16 -4.80 2.67
C ARG A 71 -3.91 -3.95 2.91
N GLU A 72 -2.83 -4.57 3.39
CA GLU A 72 -1.55 -3.89 3.62
C GLU A 72 -0.93 -3.37 2.32
N LEU A 73 -1.04 -4.14 1.22
CA LEU A 73 -0.59 -3.70 -0.10
C LEU A 73 -1.37 -2.48 -0.59
N ALA A 74 -2.69 -2.48 -0.44
CA ALA A 74 -3.54 -1.34 -0.78
C ALA A 74 -3.12 -0.09 0.00
N LEU A 75 -2.89 -0.21 1.31
CA LEU A 75 -2.44 0.91 2.14
C LEU A 75 -1.08 1.46 1.72
N LEU A 76 -0.14 0.60 1.32
CA LEU A 76 1.15 1.05 0.79
C LEU A 76 1.00 1.80 -0.54
N ILE A 77 0.18 1.29 -1.46
CA ILE A 77 -0.08 1.93 -2.76
C ILE A 77 -0.78 3.27 -2.57
N ASP A 78 -1.82 3.31 -1.74
CA ASP A 78 -2.57 4.53 -1.43
C ASP A 78 -1.71 5.54 -0.65
N GLY A 79 -0.74 5.05 0.14
CA GLY A 79 0.31 5.85 0.76
C GLY A 79 1.40 6.34 -0.20
N GLY A 80 1.28 6.04 -1.49
CA GLY A 80 2.16 6.51 -2.56
C GLY A 80 3.43 5.69 -2.77
N ALA A 81 3.48 4.46 -2.27
CA ALA A 81 4.60 3.57 -2.55
C ALA A 81 4.70 3.30 -4.06
N VAL A 82 5.93 3.40 -4.58
CA VAL A 82 6.18 3.17 -6.01
C VAL A 82 6.05 1.67 -6.31
N PRO A 83 5.24 1.25 -7.31
CA PRO A 83 5.01 -0.17 -7.61
C PRO A 83 6.28 -1.00 -7.82
N HIS A 84 7.30 -0.43 -8.49
CA HIS A 84 8.57 -1.09 -8.73
C HIS A 84 9.38 -1.35 -7.44
N MET A 85 9.25 -0.48 -6.44
CA MET A 85 9.85 -0.67 -5.12
C MET A 85 9.16 -1.83 -4.38
N LEU A 86 7.83 -1.88 -4.42
CA LEU A 86 7.04 -2.98 -3.83
C LEU A 86 7.37 -4.32 -4.51
N LEU A 87 7.55 -4.34 -5.83
CA LEU A 87 8.00 -5.53 -6.55
C LEU A 87 9.34 -6.07 -6.02
N GLY A 88 10.30 -5.18 -5.72
CA GLY A 88 11.59 -5.56 -5.13
C GLY A 88 11.44 -6.21 -3.76
N GLN A 89 10.53 -5.71 -2.92
CA GLN A 89 10.21 -6.33 -1.63
C GLN A 89 9.54 -7.69 -1.80
N LEU A 90 8.58 -7.81 -2.72
CA LEU A 90 7.90 -9.09 -3.01
C LEU A 90 8.87 -10.14 -3.61
N ARG A 91 9.87 -9.70 -4.40
CA ARG A 91 10.98 -10.56 -4.83
C ARG A 91 11.74 -11.12 -3.62
N TYR A 92 12.09 -10.27 -2.66
CA TYR A 92 12.79 -10.70 -1.44
C TYR A 92 11.96 -11.74 -0.68
N VAL A 93 10.66 -11.51 -0.50
CA VAL A 93 9.76 -12.48 0.14
C VAL A 93 9.75 -13.82 -0.59
N ALA A 94 9.66 -13.81 -1.92
CA ALA A 94 9.67 -15.03 -2.72
C ALA A 94 10.99 -15.82 -2.59
N ALA A 95 12.13 -15.11 -2.60
CA ALA A 95 13.46 -15.72 -2.61
C ALA A 95 13.95 -16.14 -1.21
N GLU A 96 13.75 -15.30 -0.20
CA GLU A 96 14.37 -15.47 1.12
C GLU A 96 13.39 -16.07 2.15
N ASN A 97 12.13 -15.62 2.14
CA ASN A 97 11.16 -15.99 3.16
C ASN A 97 10.43 -17.27 2.77
N LEU A 98 9.96 -17.34 1.51
CA LEU A 98 9.26 -18.51 0.97
C LEU A 98 10.20 -19.53 0.33
N LYS A 99 11.39 -19.10 -0.09
CA LYS A 99 12.39 -19.91 -0.83
C LYS A 99 11.76 -20.70 -1.97
N SER A 100 10.89 -20.04 -2.74
CA SER A 100 10.02 -20.69 -3.71
C SER A 100 10.35 -20.31 -5.15
N ILE A 101 10.76 -21.30 -5.95
CA ILE A 101 11.04 -21.12 -7.39
C ILE A 101 9.78 -20.63 -8.11
N ALA A 102 8.62 -21.26 -7.85
CA ALA A 102 7.37 -20.82 -8.45
C ALA A 102 6.95 -19.40 -7.99
N GLY A 103 7.34 -19.00 -6.78
CA GLY A 103 7.19 -17.61 -6.31
C GLY A 103 8.07 -16.64 -7.10
N ILE A 104 9.33 -16.99 -7.35
CA ILE A 104 10.26 -16.22 -8.18
C ILE A 104 9.74 -16.09 -9.62
N ASP A 105 9.21 -17.16 -10.20
CA ASP A 105 8.59 -17.12 -11.54
C ASP A 105 7.35 -16.21 -11.60
N ALA A 106 6.56 -16.16 -10.53
CA ALA A 106 5.46 -15.20 -10.42
C ALA A 106 5.97 -13.76 -10.40
N VAL A 107 7.05 -13.49 -9.67
CA VAL A 107 7.71 -12.17 -9.64
C VAL A 107 8.20 -11.76 -11.03
N PHE A 108 8.84 -12.64 -11.79
CA PHE A 108 9.30 -12.30 -13.15
C PHE A 108 8.15 -12.00 -14.11
N ARG A 109 7.03 -12.72 -14.00
CA ARG A 109 5.82 -12.41 -14.78
C ARG A 109 5.25 -11.04 -14.43
N ALA A 110 5.22 -10.69 -13.14
CA ALA A 110 4.78 -9.38 -12.67
C ALA A 110 5.72 -8.26 -13.14
N ASP A 111 7.05 -8.46 -13.04
CA ASP A 111 8.07 -7.53 -13.54
C ASP A 111 7.87 -7.24 -15.03
N LYS A 112 7.70 -8.29 -15.84
CA LYS A 112 7.44 -8.16 -17.27
C LYS A 112 6.15 -7.39 -17.54
N ALA A 113 5.07 -7.65 -16.79
CA ALA A 113 3.80 -6.96 -16.96
C ALA A 113 3.90 -5.45 -16.64
N LEU A 114 4.59 -5.10 -15.54
CA LEU A 114 4.84 -3.71 -15.16
C LEU A 114 5.68 -2.97 -16.21
N LYS A 115 6.79 -3.56 -16.66
CA LYS A 115 7.70 -2.95 -17.65
C LYS A 115 7.09 -2.79 -19.04
N ARG A 116 6.08 -3.59 -19.38
CA ARG A 116 5.38 -3.53 -20.67
C ARG A 116 4.09 -2.73 -20.59
N SER A 117 3.76 -2.13 -19.43
CA SER A 117 2.49 -1.45 -19.19
C SER A 117 1.28 -2.30 -19.58
N ALA A 118 1.39 -3.63 -19.42
CA ALA A 118 0.39 -4.59 -19.87
C ALA A 118 -0.84 -4.72 -18.93
N GLY A 119 -0.95 -3.82 -17.96
CA GLY A 119 -2.02 -3.79 -16.96
C GLY A 119 -1.83 -2.66 -15.96
N GLU A 120 -2.87 -2.41 -15.18
CA GLU A 120 -2.85 -1.44 -14.09
C GLU A 120 -1.88 -1.94 -12.97
N PRO A 121 -0.93 -1.12 -12.51
CA PRO A 121 0.12 -1.58 -11.58
C PRO A 121 -0.38 -2.19 -10.28
N ARG A 122 -1.46 -1.66 -9.67
CA ARG A 122 -2.05 -2.23 -8.46
C ARG A 122 -2.57 -3.63 -8.73
N VAL A 123 -3.33 -3.85 -9.80
CA VAL A 123 -3.86 -5.18 -10.17
C VAL A 123 -2.73 -6.20 -10.39
N VAL A 124 -1.62 -5.79 -11.03
CA VAL A 124 -0.46 -6.68 -11.23
C VAL A 124 0.14 -7.11 -9.89
N LEU A 125 0.30 -6.17 -8.95
CA LEU A 125 0.86 -6.46 -7.63
C LEU A 125 -0.10 -7.27 -6.75
N GLU A 126 -1.41 -6.99 -6.78
CA GLU A 126 -2.43 -7.75 -6.05
C GLU A 126 -2.45 -9.22 -6.51
N LYS A 127 -2.40 -9.45 -7.83
CA LYS A 127 -2.29 -10.80 -8.38
C LYS A 127 -1.02 -11.51 -7.92
N LEU A 128 0.12 -10.82 -7.92
CA LEU A 128 1.37 -11.38 -7.41
C LEU A 128 1.24 -11.77 -5.92
N VAL A 129 0.65 -10.91 -5.08
CA VAL A 129 0.43 -11.21 -3.66
C VAL A 129 -0.43 -12.46 -3.46
N VAL A 130 -1.53 -12.61 -4.21
CA VAL A 130 -2.37 -13.81 -4.17
C VAL A 130 -1.57 -15.05 -4.56
N GLN A 131 -0.75 -14.96 -5.61
CA GLN A 131 0.12 -16.06 -6.02
C GLN A 131 1.11 -16.41 -4.90
N LEU A 132 1.83 -15.43 -4.34
CA LEU A 132 2.80 -15.65 -3.26
C LEU A 132 2.16 -16.28 -2.01
N CYS A 133 0.93 -15.88 -1.66
CA CYS A 133 0.18 -16.49 -0.57
C CYS A 133 -0.21 -17.95 -0.84
N THR A 134 -0.28 -18.41 -2.10
CA THR A 134 -0.73 -19.76 -2.47
C THR A 134 0.40 -20.71 -2.89
N VAL A 135 1.61 -20.19 -3.16
CA VAL A 135 2.74 -21.06 -3.53
C VAL A 135 3.14 -21.93 -2.35
N LYS A 136 3.29 -23.25 -2.57
CA LYS A 136 3.86 -24.14 -1.56
C LYS A 136 5.31 -23.74 -1.28
N ALA A 137 5.68 -23.73 0.00
CA ALA A 137 7.09 -23.69 0.38
C ALA A 137 7.73 -25.02 -0.07
N ASN A 138 8.94 -24.93 -0.63
CA ASN A 138 9.73 -26.11 -0.96
C ASN A 138 10.42 -26.66 0.29
#